data_AF-A0A9E4B3Z7-F1
#
_entry.id   AF-A0A9E4B3Z7-F1
#
_cell.length_a   1.000
_cell.length_b   1.000
_cell.length_c   1.000
_cell.angle_alpha   90.00
_cell.angle_beta   90.00
_cell.angle_gamma   90.00
#
_symmetry.space_group_name_H-M   'P 1'
#
loop_
_entity.id
_entity.type
_entity.pdbx_description
1 polymer ?
#
loop_
_entity_poly.entity_id
_entity_poly.type
_entity_poly.pdbx_seq_one_letter_code
_entity_poly.pdbx_strand_id
1 'polypeptide(L)'
;MIHRSLAGNYESIIGRSPQIIAVLKQIDKIANTPAKVLICGETGTGKELIARALHQNSDRSTNRMVSVNCAAILDMLLESQLFGHARSQCVK
;
A
#
# COMPACT_ATOMS: atom_id res chain seq x y z
N MET A 1 10.87 7.17 -17.94
CA MET A 1 9.48 7.61 -17.69
C MET A 1 8.58 7.08 -18.81
N ILE A 2 7.72 6.09 -18.53
CA ILE A 2 6.97 5.36 -19.60
C ILE A 2 5.43 5.44 -19.41
N HIS A 3 4.92 6.15 -18.40
CA HIS A 3 3.49 6.18 -18.04
C HIS A 3 2.68 7.32 -18.69
N ARG A 4 3.00 7.73 -19.92
CA ARG A 4 2.46 8.97 -20.55
C ARG A 4 0.93 9.00 -20.74
N SER A 5 0.19 7.91 -20.47
CA SER A 5 -1.27 7.83 -20.59
C SER A 5 -2.02 7.57 -19.28
N LEU A 6 -1.33 7.53 -18.13
CA LEU A 6 -1.95 7.31 -16.82
C LEU A 6 -2.05 8.64 -16.07
N ALA A 7 -3.18 8.86 -15.39
CA ALA A 7 -3.46 10.12 -14.70
C ALA A 7 -2.71 10.23 -13.35
N GLY A 8 -2.37 9.08 -12.76
CA GLY A 8 -1.73 8.98 -11.45
C GLY A 8 -0.20 9.10 -11.45
N ASN A 9 0.36 9.30 -10.25
CA ASN A 9 1.79 9.27 -9.98
C ASN A 9 2.27 7.81 -9.87
N TYR A 10 3.15 7.41 -10.80
CA TYR A 10 3.67 6.05 -10.94
C TYR A 10 5.20 6.04 -11.10
N GLU A 11 5.91 7.06 -10.61
CA GLU A 11 7.36 7.26 -10.84
C GLU A 11 8.23 6.08 -10.42
N SER A 12 7.78 5.28 -9.44
CA SER A 12 8.52 4.12 -8.91
C SER A 12 8.30 2.81 -9.69
N ILE A 13 7.32 2.75 -10.59
CA ILE A 13 6.98 1.52 -11.31
C ILE A 13 7.60 1.56 -12.71
N ILE A 14 8.47 0.61 -13.02
CA ILE A 14 9.08 0.48 -14.36
C ILE A 14 8.54 -0.79 -15.01
N GLY A 15 7.71 -0.64 -16.04
CA GLY A 15 7.16 -1.77 -16.78
C GLY A 15 6.36 -1.34 -18.00
N ARG A 16 6.38 -2.14 -19.07
CA ARG A 16 5.67 -1.90 -20.34
C ARG A 16 4.69 -3.02 -20.71
N SER A 17 4.53 -4.02 -19.86
CA SER A 17 3.67 -5.15 -20.18
C SER A 17 2.19 -4.72 -20.21
N PRO A 18 1.37 -5.32 -21.08
CA PRO A 18 -0.06 -5.04 -21.08
C PRO A 18 -0.71 -5.40 -19.73
N GLN A 19 -0.18 -6.39 -19.00
CA GLN A 19 -0.68 -6.75 -17.67
C GLN A 19 -0.43 -5.64 -16.65
N ILE A 20 0.78 -5.03 -16.61
CA ILE A 20 1.03 -3.95 -15.64
C ILE A 20 0.16 -2.74 -15.94
N ILE A 21 -0.01 -2.39 -17.22
CA ILE A 21 -0.88 -1.27 -17.63
C ILE A 21 -2.34 -1.51 -17.20
N ALA A 22 -2.84 -2.74 -17.32
CA ALA A 22 -4.19 -3.08 -16.87
C ALA A 22 -4.35 -2.89 -15.36
N VAL A 23 -3.36 -3.31 -14.57
CA VAL A 23 -3.34 -3.11 -13.11
C VAL A 23 -3.30 -1.61 -12.76
N LEU A 24 -2.45 -0.82 -13.40
CA LEU A 24 -2.38 0.63 -13.14
C LEU A 24 -3.71 1.34 -13.47
N LYS A 25 -4.39 0.94 -14.55
CA LYS A 25 -5.73 1.46 -14.87
C LYS A 25 -6.79 1.06 -13.84
N GLN A 26 -6.66 -0.11 -13.22
CA GLN A 26 -7.55 -0.49 -12.12
C GLN A 26 -7.29 0.37 -10.89
N ILE A 27 -6.02 0.65 -10.57
CA ILE A 27 -5.62 1.57 -9.49
C ILE A 27 -6.26 2.94 -9.70
N ASP A 28 -6.12 3.55 -10.88
CA ASP A 28 -6.73 4.85 -11.20
C ASP A 28 -8.24 4.88 -10.93
N LYS A 29 -8.96 3.76 -11.15
CA LYS A 29 -10.40 3.67 -10.91
C LYS A 29 -10.77 3.53 -9.44
N ILE A 30 -9.96 2.82 -8.66
CA ILE A 30 -10.28 2.48 -7.25
C ILE A 30 -9.59 3.40 -6.24
N ALA A 31 -8.59 4.19 -6.64
CA ALA A 31 -7.76 4.97 -5.72
C ALA A 31 -8.58 5.93 -4.85
N ASN A 32 -9.62 6.55 -5.40
CA ASN A 32 -10.51 7.45 -4.64
C ASN A 32 -11.65 6.74 -3.90
N THR A 33 -11.65 5.40 -3.88
CA THR A 33 -12.68 4.64 -3.17
C THR A 33 -12.20 4.25 -1.76
N PRO A 34 -13.12 4.12 -0.78
CA PRO A 34 -12.80 3.57 0.53
C PRO A 34 -12.71 2.04 0.56
N ALA A 35 -12.70 1.38 -0.60
CA ALA A 35 -12.68 -0.07 -0.68
C ALA A 35 -11.35 -0.65 -0.18
N LYS A 36 -11.42 -1.84 0.44
CA LYS A 36 -10.23 -2.62 0.79
C LYS A 36 -9.68 -3.29 -0.48
N VAL A 37 -8.37 -3.21 -0.68
CA VAL A 37 -7.69 -3.76 -1.87
C VAL A 37 -6.80 -4.92 -1.46
N LEU A 38 -6.91 -6.04 -2.17
CA LEU A 38 -6.03 -7.21 -2.03
C LEU A 38 -5.08 -7.26 -3.23
N ILE A 39 -3.78 -7.28 -2.97
CA ILE A 39 -2.74 -7.36 -4.01
C ILE A 39 -2.14 -8.77 -3.98
N CYS A 40 -2.38 -9.54 -5.04
CA CYS A 40 -1.86 -10.90 -5.21
C CYS A 40 -0.69 -10.93 -6.20
N GLY A 41 0.20 -11.90 -6.04
CA GLY A 41 1.32 -12.13 -6.95
C GLY A 41 2.43 -12.93 -6.30
N GLU A 42 3.47 -13.27 -7.07
CA GLU A 42 4.64 -14.01 -6.59
C GLU A 42 5.59 -13.10 -5.80
N THR A 43 6.44 -13.68 -4.96
CA THR A 43 7.47 -12.94 -4.20
C THR A 43 8.41 -12.22 -5.17
N GLY A 44 8.73 -10.95 -4.89
CA GLY A 44 9.63 -10.15 -5.75
C GLY A 44 8.96 -9.42 -6.93
N THR A 45 7.65 -9.55 -7.14
CA THR A 45 6.92 -8.88 -8.23
C THR A 45 6.60 -7.40 -7.99
N GLY A 46 7.12 -6.79 -6.91
CA GLY A 46 6.93 -5.37 -6.63
C GLY A 46 5.54 -4.98 -6.10
N LYS A 47 4.82 -5.89 -5.44
CA LYS A 47 3.49 -5.62 -4.83
C LYS A 47 3.47 -4.40 -3.91
N GLU A 48 4.58 -4.11 -3.23
CA GLU A 48 4.70 -2.92 -2.38
C GLU A 48 4.64 -1.62 -3.21
N LEU A 49 5.24 -1.61 -4.40
CA LEU A 49 5.19 -0.45 -5.31
C LEU A 49 3.75 -0.17 -5.75
N ILE A 50 2.97 -1.23 -5.97
CA ILE A 50 1.54 -1.14 -6.30
C ILE A 50 0.74 -0.54 -5.13
N ALA A 51 0.98 -1.00 -3.90
CA ALA A 51 0.31 -0.46 -2.72
C ALA A 51 0.64 1.04 -2.51
N ARG A 52 1.91 1.43 -2.70
CA ARG A 52 2.34 2.83 -2.61
C ARG A 52 1.72 3.70 -3.69
N ALA A 53 1.67 3.21 -4.93
CA ALA A 53 1.03 3.92 -6.03
C ALA A 53 -0.47 4.13 -5.76
N LEU A 54 -1.16 3.13 -5.19
CA LEU A 54 -2.57 3.26 -4.82
C LEU A 54 -2.77 4.32 -3.74
N HIS A 55 -1.91 4.37 -2.72
CA HIS A 55 -1.95 5.42 -1.69
C HIS A 55 -1.70 6.81 -2.28
N GLN A 56 -0.67 6.96 -3.11
CA GLN A 56 -0.29 8.23 -3.73
C GLN A 56 -1.38 8.79 -4.66
N ASN A 57 -2.16 7.92 -5.31
CA ASN A 57 -3.23 8.30 -6.21
C ASN A 57 -4.60 8.47 -5.54
N SER A 58 -4.68 8.27 -4.23
CA SER A 58 -5.92 8.44 -3.46
C SER A 58 -6.01 9.83 -2.83
N ASP A 59 -7.23 10.22 -2.45
CA ASP A 59 -7.48 11.40 -1.58
C ASP A 59 -6.77 11.31 -0.21
N ARG A 60 -6.25 10.13 0.16
CA ARG A 60 -5.51 9.89 1.40
C ARG A 60 -3.99 10.04 1.23
N SER A 61 -3.50 10.41 0.06
CA SER A 61 -2.07 10.54 -0.26
C SER A 61 -1.30 11.44 0.71
N THR A 62 -1.96 12.45 1.29
CA THR A 62 -1.40 13.38 2.30
C THR A 62 -1.24 12.76 3.68
N ASN A 63 -1.95 11.67 3.98
CA ASN A 63 -1.84 10.95 5.25
C ASN A 63 -0.67 9.96 5.24
N ARG A 64 -0.18 9.59 6.42
CA ARG A 64 0.88 8.58 6.54
C ARG A 64 0.36 7.21 6.10
N MET A 65 1.08 6.58 5.17
CA MET A 65 0.92 5.17 4.84
C MET A 65 1.78 4.34 5.80
N VAL A 66 1.15 3.43 6.54
CA VAL A 66 1.85 2.47 7.42
C VAL A 66 1.86 1.12 6.71
N SER A 67 3.03 0.63 6.34
CA SER A 67 3.20 -0.73 5.83
C SER A 67 3.60 -1.68 6.95
N VAL A 68 2.96 -2.83 7.00
CA VAL A 68 3.18 -3.86 8.03
C VAL A 68 3.51 -5.16 7.31
N ASN A 69 4.71 -5.70 7.52
CA ASN A 69 5.11 -6.99 6.97
C ASN A 69 4.77 -8.09 7.98
N CYS A 70 3.64 -8.78 7.78
CA CYS A 70 3.20 -9.84 8.68
C CYS A 70 4.18 -11.03 8.79
N ALA A 71 5.04 -11.26 7.79
CA ALA A 71 6.03 -12.33 7.85
C ALA A 71 7.19 -12.02 8.81
N ALA A 72 7.39 -10.75 9.18
CA ALA A 72 8.44 -10.31 10.08
C ALA A 72 7.96 -10.09 11.53
N ILE A 73 6.66 -10.29 11.81
CA ILE A 73 6.08 -10.00 13.12
C ILE A 73 5.85 -11.31 13.87
N LEU A 74 6.53 -11.47 15.02
CA LEU A 74 6.30 -12.58 15.96
C LEU A 74 4.92 -12.41 16.63
N ASP A 75 4.11 -13.48 16.69
CA ASP A 75 2.72 -13.47 17.17
C ASP A 75 2.51 -12.79 18.54
N MET A 76 3.46 -12.91 19.48
CA MET A 76 3.35 -12.28 20.80
C MET A 76 3.43 -10.74 20.80
N LEU A 77 4.02 -10.12 19.76
CA LEU A 77 4.16 -8.66 19.66
C LEU A 77 3.05 -8.02 18.80
N LEU A 78 2.26 -8.84 18.09
CA LEU A 78 1.29 -8.43 17.08
C LEU A 78 0.21 -7.50 17.66
N GLU A 79 -0.35 -7.83 18.83
CA GLU A 79 -1.34 -6.98 19.51
C GLU A 79 -0.74 -5.67 20.02
N SER A 80 0.46 -5.73 20.62
CA SER A 80 1.11 -4.56 21.21
C SER A 80 1.54 -3.50 20.18
N GLN A 81 1.88 -3.91 18.95
CA GLN A 81 2.29 -3.03 17.86
C GLN A 81 1.08 -2.50 17.06
N LEU A 82 0.01 -3.29 16.90
CA LEU A 82 -1.18 -2.88 16.15
C LEU A 82 -2.11 -1.98 16.97
N PHE A 83 -2.20 -2.19 18.29
CA PHE A 83 -3.13 -1.45 19.16
C PHE A 83 -2.45 -0.51 20.15
N GLY A 84 -1.12 -0.61 20.29
CA GLY A 84 -0.37 0.07 21.32
C GLY A 84 -0.59 -0.57 22.68
N HIS A 85 0.49 -0.76 23.46
CA HIS A 85 0.34 -1.15 24.85
C HIS A 85 -0.35 0.00 25.60
N ALA A 86 -1.52 -0.25 26.18
CA ALA A 86 -2.13 0.68 27.11
C ALA A 86 -1.12 0.91 28.25
N ARG A 87 -0.57 2.12 28.36
CA ARG A 87 0.12 2.51 29.60
C ARG A 87 -0.93 2.51 30.72
N SER A 88 -1.08 1.40 31.41
CA SER A 88 -1.56 1.42 32.79
C SER A 88 -0.37 1.68 33.71
N GLN A 89 0.21 2.88 33.62
CA GLN A 89 0.88 3.48 34.77
C GLN A 89 0.90 5.00 34.63
N CYS A 90 -0.24 5.60 34.97
CA CYS A 90 -0.27 6.87 35.66
C CYS A 90 -1.19 6.66 36.88
N VAL A 91 -0.81 7.25 38.01
CA VAL A 91 -1.43 7.16 39.36
C VAL A 91 -0.92 6.03 40.27
N LYS A 92 0.34 6.14 40.72
CA LYS A 92 0.68 6.69 42.06
C LYS A 92 2.18 6.91 42.15
#